data_AF-A0A956SB68-F1
#
_entry.id   AF-A0A956SB68-F1
#
_cell.length_a   1.000
_cell.length_b   1.000
_cell.length_c   1.000
_cell.angle_alpha   90.00
_cell.angle_beta   90.00
_cell.angle_gamma   90.00
#
_symmetry.space_group_name_H-M   'P 1'
#
loop_
_entity.id
_entity.type
_entity.pdbx_description
1 polymer ?
#
loop_
_entity_poly.entity_id
_entity_poly.type
_entity_poly.pdbx_seq_one_letter_code
_entity_poly.pdbx_strand_id
1 'polypeptide(L)'
;MQEIRLTTDDYLAVAVESDVGCVRKNNEDSAGIFPAEDPSHGTLLLVADGMGGAAAGEVASRTAVQTVREVYFAEVASRGPEEALVLAVQAANEAIRQKALADTAR
;
A
#
# COMPACT_ATOMS: atom_id res chain seq x y z
N MET A 1 16.96 -2.16 -2.45
CA MET A 1 17.00 -1.38 -3.71
C MET A 1 16.54 -2.28 -4.85
N GLN A 2 15.60 -1.84 -5.66
CA GLN A 2 15.09 -2.49 -6.86
C GLN A 2 15.15 -1.48 -8.02
N GLU A 3 15.37 -1.95 -9.23
CA GLU A 3 15.35 -1.10 -10.42
C GLU A 3 14.06 -1.33 -11.20
N ILE A 4 13.29 -0.27 -11.42
CA ILE A 4 12.06 -0.27 -12.22
C ILE A 4 12.40 0.28 -13.59
N ARG A 5 12.17 -0.50 -14.65
CA ARG A 5 12.36 -0.02 -16.02
C ARG A 5 11.24 0.96 -16.39
N LEU A 6 11.60 2.17 -16.85
CA LEU A 6 10.66 3.20 -17.31
C LEU A 6 10.56 3.21 -18.84
N THR A 7 11.69 3.15 -19.54
CA THR A 7 11.79 3.10 -21.00
C THR A 7 12.86 2.08 -21.42
N THR A 8 13.19 1.98 -22.71
CA THR A 8 14.25 1.09 -23.20
C THR A 8 15.61 1.40 -22.56
N ASP A 9 15.88 2.67 -22.26
CA ASP A 9 17.17 3.16 -21.76
C ASP A 9 17.08 3.79 -20.36
N ASP A 10 15.88 4.02 -19.83
CA ASP A 10 15.68 4.64 -18.51
C ASP A 10 15.21 3.64 -17.44
N TYR A 11 15.83 3.75 -16.27
CA TYR A 11 15.48 2.98 -15.06
C TYR A 11 15.33 3.92 -13.87
N LEU A 12 14.36 3.62 -13.00
CA LEU A 12 14.17 4.24 -11.70
C LEU A 12 14.65 3.29 -10.62
N ALA A 13 15.74 3.62 -9.94
CA ALA A 13 16.16 2.91 -8.75
C ALA A 13 15.27 3.31 -7.56
N VAL A 14 14.58 2.34 -6.98
CA VAL A 14 13.70 2.51 -5.82
C VAL A 14 14.17 1.69 -4.63
N ALA A 15 13.97 2.20 -3.43
CA ALA A 15 14.19 1.46 -2.20
C ALA A 15 13.08 1.79 -1.21
N VAL A 16 12.75 0.84 -0.36
CA VAL A 16 11.84 1.04 0.77
C VAL A 16 12.64 0.73 2.02
N GLU A 17 12.72 1.73 2.89
CA GLU A 17 13.22 1.59 4.25
C GLU A 17 12.20 2.20 5.20
N SER A 18 12.10 1.65 6.39
CA SER A 18 11.22 2.14 7.44
C SER A 18 11.87 1.90 8.79
N ASP A 19 11.74 2.86 9.69
CA ASP A 19 12.34 2.85 11.02
C ASP A 19 11.30 3.31 12.05
N VAL A 20 11.31 2.70 13.23
CA VAL A 20 10.37 3.04 14.32
C VAL A 20 10.65 4.42 14.95
N GLY A 21 11.87 4.94 14.76
CA GLY A 21 12.36 6.16 15.38
C GLY A 21 12.69 5.97 16.87
N CYS A 22 13.02 7.07 17.55
CA CYS A 22 13.55 7.02 18.91
C CYS A 22 12.48 7.01 20.02
N VAL A 23 11.22 7.29 19.69
CA VAL A 23 10.17 7.61 20.69
C VAL A 23 9.07 6.55 20.74
N ARG A 24 8.66 6.02 19.58
CA ARG A 24 7.57 5.05 19.48
C ARG A 24 8.08 3.66 19.86
N LYS A 25 7.18 2.83 20.39
CA LYS A 25 7.48 1.42 20.70
C LYS A 25 7.27 0.51 19.48
N ASN A 26 6.30 0.87 18.64
CA ASN A 26 5.92 0.12 17.45
C ASN A 26 5.97 1.06 16.25
N ASN A 27 6.32 0.50 15.10
CA ASN A 27 6.27 1.20 13.84
C ASN A 27 4.85 1.10 13.27
N GLU A 28 4.17 2.24 13.12
CA GLU A 28 2.83 2.31 12.54
C GLU A 28 2.88 2.57 11.02
N ASP A 29 4.07 2.65 10.41
CA ASP A 29 4.24 2.80 8.97
C ASP A 29 4.22 1.44 8.25
N SER A 30 3.71 1.44 7.02
CA SER A 30 3.85 0.32 6.08
C SER A 30 4.15 0.85 4.69
N ALA A 31 5.05 0.19 3.96
CA ALA A 31 5.43 0.59 2.61
C ALA A 31 5.78 -0.63 1.75
N GLY A 32 5.80 -0.46 0.42
CA GLY A 32 6.14 -1.53 -0.50
C GLY A 32 6.36 -1.08 -1.95
N ILE A 33 7.13 -1.89 -2.67
CA ILE A 33 7.34 -1.79 -4.12
C ILE A 33 6.71 -3.04 -4.73
N PHE A 34 5.74 -2.85 -5.62
CA PHE A 34 5.01 -3.94 -6.26
C PHE A 34 5.02 -3.77 -7.78
N PRO A 35 5.96 -4.41 -8.49
CA PRO A 35 5.94 -4.46 -9.94
C PRO A 35 4.71 -5.23 -10.42
N ALA A 36 4.03 -4.73 -11.46
CA ALA A 36 2.98 -5.50 -12.12
C ALA A 36 3.58 -6.71 -12.85
N GLU A 37 2.79 -7.78 -12.98
CA GLU A 37 3.14 -8.91 -13.84
C GLU A 37 3.18 -8.51 -15.32
N ASP A 38 2.23 -7.67 -15.75
CA ASP A 38 2.24 -7.01 -17.05
C ASP A 38 2.85 -5.61 -16.93
N PRO A 39 4.02 -5.34 -17.57
CA PRO A 39 4.69 -4.04 -17.48
C PRO A 39 3.83 -2.86 -17.94
N SER A 40 2.81 -3.07 -18.78
CA SER A 40 1.90 -2.01 -19.22
C SER A 40 1.02 -1.46 -18.08
N HIS A 41 0.89 -2.22 -16.98
CA HIS A 41 0.20 -1.79 -15.76
C HIS A 41 1.14 -1.08 -14.77
N GLY A 42 2.43 -0.92 -15.11
CA GLY A 42 3.38 -0.14 -14.33
C GLY A 42 3.86 -0.80 -13.03
N THR A 43 4.48 -0.01 -12.16
CA THR A 43 4.91 -0.45 -10.83
C THR A 43 4.23 0.40 -9.78
N LEU A 44 3.65 -0.27 -8.79
CA LEU A 44 2.93 0.36 -7.69
C LEU A 44 3.89 0.57 -6.51
N LEU A 45 4.12 1.85 -6.16
CA LEU A 45 4.92 2.27 -5.00
C LEU A 45 3.96 2.80 -3.93
N LEU A 46 4.00 2.21 -2.73
CA LEU A 46 3.08 2.58 -1.66
C LEU A 46 3.80 2.92 -0.36
N VAL A 47 3.25 3.90 0.35
CA VAL A 47 3.52 4.20 1.76
C VAL A 47 2.20 4.53 2.44
N ALA A 48 2.05 4.06 3.68
CA ALA A 48 0.91 4.32 4.54
C ALA A 48 1.41 4.58 5.97
N ASP A 49 1.04 5.72 6.53
CA ASP A 49 1.25 6.08 7.95
C ASP A 49 -0.02 5.72 8.74
N GLY A 50 0.13 4.80 9.68
CA GLY A 50 -0.95 4.30 10.52
C GLY A 50 -1.23 5.25 11.67
N MET A 51 -2.50 5.59 11.87
CA MET A 51 -2.97 6.33 13.04
C MET A 51 -3.98 5.48 13.82
N GLY A 52 -3.85 5.46 15.14
CA GLY A 52 -4.78 4.70 16.01
C GLY A 52 -4.19 4.28 17.35
N GLY A 53 -2.87 4.46 17.53
CA GLY A 53 -2.14 4.04 18.72
C GLY A 53 -1.67 2.60 18.59
N ALA A 54 -0.35 2.40 18.71
CA ALA A 54 0.35 1.13 18.73
C ALA A 54 -0.23 0.07 17.77
N ALA A 55 -0.98 -0.91 18.29
CA ALA A 55 -1.49 -2.03 17.50
C ALA A 55 -2.53 -1.61 16.44
N ALA A 56 -3.36 -0.60 16.72
CA ALA A 56 -4.40 -0.18 15.78
C ALA A 56 -3.81 0.52 14.55
N GLY A 57 -2.79 1.37 14.76
CA GLY A 57 -2.08 2.05 13.67
C GLY A 57 -1.32 1.07 12.78
N GLU A 58 -0.57 0.13 13.38
CA GLU A 58 0.15 -0.92 12.64
C GLU A 58 -0.79 -1.77 11.79
N VAL A 59 -1.96 -2.15 12.34
CA VAL A 59 -2.96 -2.92 11.59
C VAL A 59 -3.58 -2.08 10.47
N ALA A 60 -3.84 -0.79 10.71
CA ALA A 60 -4.43 0.10 9.70
C ALA A 60 -3.50 0.30 8.50
N SER A 61 -2.22 0.66 8.72
CA SER A 61 -1.26 0.88 7.63
C SER A 61 -0.97 -0.39 6.83
N ARG A 62 -0.82 -1.54 7.51
CA ARG A 62 -0.65 -2.84 6.83
C ARG A 62 -1.86 -3.20 5.99
N THR A 63 -3.07 -2.95 6.51
CA THR A 63 -4.32 -3.19 5.77
C THR A 63 -4.40 -2.28 4.55
N ALA A 64 -4.02 -1.01 4.66
CA ALA A 64 -3.98 -0.09 3.53
C ALA A 64 -3.10 -0.63 2.39
N VAL A 65 -1.83 -0.94 2.70
CA VAL A 65 -0.86 -1.42 1.70
C VAL A 65 -1.31 -2.72 1.06
N GLN A 66 -1.80 -3.67 1.86
CA GLN A 66 -2.25 -4.97 1.35
C GLN A 66 -3.47 -4.82 0.44
N THR A 67 -4.52 -4.13 0.90
CA THR A 67 -5.76 -4.01 0.14
C THR A 67 -5.57 -3.19 -1.13
N VAL A 68 -4.78 -2.10 -1.09
CA VAL A 68 -4.53 -1.33 -2.31
C VAL A 68 -3.79 -2.17 -3.34
N ARG A 69 -2.74 -2.91 -2.93
CA ARG A 69 -2.01 -3.81 -3.83
C ARG A 69 -2.93 -4.84 -4.47
N GLU A 70 -3.71 -5.55 -3.67
CA GLU A 70 -4.57 -6.64 -4.14
C GLU A 70 -5.64 -6.14 -5.12
N VAL A 71 -6.35 -5.08 -4.75
CA VAL A 71 -7.45 -4.55 -5.58
C VAL A 71 -6.92 -3.86 -6.84
N TYR A 72 -5.80 -3.13 -6.74
CA TYR A 72 -5.19 -2.50 -7.91
C TYR A 72 -4.84 -3.54 -8.98
N PHE A 73 -4.12 -4.61 -8.63
CA PHE A 73 -3.75 -5.63 -9.62
C PHE A 73 -4.91 -6.50 -10.11
N ALA A 74 -5.99 -6.61 -9.33
CA ALA A 74 -7.21 -7.29 -9.77
C ALA A 74 -7.97 -6.47 -10.83
N GLU A 75 -7.94 -5.13 -10.77
CA GLU A 75 -8.80 -4.26 -11.58
C GLU A 75 -8.05 -3.52 -12.71
N VAL A 76 -6.72 -3.36 -12.62
CA VAL A 76 -5.94 -2.54 -13.56
C VAL A 76 -6.04 -3.01 -15.01
N ALA A 77 -6.13 -4.32 -15.24
CA ALA A 77 -6.23 -4.89 -16.57
C ALA A 77 -7.54 -4.54 -17.30
N SER A 78 -8.64 -4.35 -16.56
CA SER A 78 -9.97 -4.11 -17.13
C SER A 78 -10.38 -2.63 -17.11
N ARG A 79 -9.88 -1.86 -16.14
CA ARG A 79 -10.29 -0.47 -15.91
C ARG A 79 -9.20 0.57 -16.16
N GLY A 80 -7.96 0.11 -16.36
CA GLY A 80 -6.80 0.98 -16.43
C GLY A 80 -6.37 1.50 -15.05
N PRO A 81 -5.19 2.13 -14.98
CA PRO A 81 -4.52 2.45 -13.73
C PRO A 81 -5.24 3.50 -12.87
N GLU A 82 -5.88 4.49 -13.49
CA GLU A 82 -6.56 5.57 -12.76
C GLU A 82 -7.77 5.05 -11.98
N GLU A 83 -8.69 4.35 -12.66
CA GLU A 83 -9.89 3.82 -12.04
C GLU A 83 -9.57 2.69 -11.05
N ALA A 84 -8.61 1.81 -11.39
CA ALA A 84 -8.17 0.75 -10.47
C ALA A 84 -7.57 1.31 -9.18
N LEU A 85 -6.80 2.41 -9.25
CA LEU A 85 -6.23 3.04 -8.06
C LEU A 85 -7.32 3.67 -7.18
N VAL A 86 -8.32 4.34 -7.78
CA VAL A 86 -9.46 4.91 -7.03
C VAL A 86 -10.21 3.80 -6.30
N LEU A 87 -10.54 2.70 -6.99
CA LEU A 87 -11.22 1.56 -6.38
C LEU A 87 -10.39 0.92 -5.25
N ALA A 88 -9.08 0.77 -5.47
CA ALA A 88 -8.18 0.18 -4.50
C ALA A 88 -8.10 0.99 -3.20
N VAL A 89 -8.02 2.33 -3.30
CA VAL A 89 -8.03 3.22 -2.13
C VAL A 89 -9.38 3.19 -1.40
N GLN A 90 -10.49 3.17 -2.14
CA GLN A 90 -11.82 3.05 -1.54
C GLN A 90 -12.01 1.72 -0.81
N ALA A 91 -11.56 0.61 -1.41
CA ALA A 91 -11.58 -0.71 -0.80
C ALA A 91 -10.72 -0.78 0.46
N ALA A 92 -9.54 -0.17 0.45
CA ALA A 92 -8.66 -0.08 1.62
C ALA A 92 -9.33 0.70 2.77
N ASN A 93 -9.95 1.84 2.47
CA ASN A 93 -10.70 2.62 3.46
C ASN A 93 -11.83 1.79 4.10
N GLU A 94 -12.60 1.07 3.28
CA GLU A 94 -13.67 0.21 3.76
C GLU A 94 -13.14 -0.94 4.63
N ALA A 95 -12.06 -1.61 4.19
CA ALA A 95 -11.43 -2.69 4.95
C ALA A 95 -10.92 -2.22 6.34
N ILE A 96 -10.29 -1.05 6.40
CA ILE A 96 -9.83 -0.44 7.65
C ILE A 96 -11.01 -0.10 8.56
N ARG A 97 -12.06 0.52 8.00
CA ARG A 97 -13.28 0.88 8.73
C ARG A 97 -13.96 -0.35 9.35
N GLN A 98 -14.07 -1.44 8.60
CA GLN A 98 -14.66 -2.69 9.08
C GLN A 98 -13.83 -3.32 10.22
N LYS A 99 -12.51 -3.33 10.10
CA LYS A 99 -11.63 -3.80 11.18
C LYS A 99 -11.75 -2.94 12.44
N ALA A 100 -11.79 -1.61 12.29
CA ALA A 100 -11.96 -0.69 13.41
C ALA A 100 -13.30 -0.91 14.15
N LEU A 101 -14.40 -1.09 13.41
CA LEU A 101 -15.71 -1.40 14.01
C LEU A 101 -15.72 -2.74 14.74
N ALA A 102 -15.07 -3.76 14.19
CA ALA A 102 -14.98 -5.08 14.82
C ALA A 102 -14.14 -5.06 16.11
N ASP A 103 -13.09 -4.23 16.17
CA ASP A 103 -12.24 -4.07 17.35
C ASP A 103 -12.94 -3.26 18.46
N THR A 104 -13.79 -2.29 18.09
CA THR A 104 -14.58 -1.50 19.06
C THR A 104 -15.72 -2.32 19.68
N ALA A 105 -16.09 -3.45 19.08
CA ALA A 105 -17.13 -4.35 19.58
C ALA A 105 -16.60 -5.40 20.59
N ARG A 106 -15.30 -5.37 20.91
CA ARG A 106 -14.62 -6.22 21.90
C ARG A 106 -14.47 -5.53 23.25
#